data_AF-A0A6C2YNX5-F1
#
_entry.id   AF-A0A6C2YNX5-F1
#
_cell.length_a   1.000
_cell.length_b   1.000
_cell.length_c   1.000
_cell.angle_alpha   90.00
_cell.angle_beta   90.00
_cell.angle_gamma   90.00
#
_symmetry.space_group_name_H-M   'P 1'
#
loop_
_entity.id
_entity.type
_entity.pdbx_description
1 polymer ?
#
loop_
_entity_poly.entity_id
_entity_poly.type
_entity_poly.pdbx_seq_one_letter_code
_entity_poly.pdbx_strand_id
1 'polypeptide(L)' 'MTQDQQQLVVEHVKLAQVLLRVFLSRNPRLRAHADELESCASDALMECAIRFEPERNIHFRTYANHRIRGALLD' A
#
# COMPACT_ATOMS: atom_id res chain seq x y z
N MET A 1 7.48 -7.06 13.58
CA MET A 1 7.69 -7.28 12.14
C MET A 1 8.93 -8.14 11.98
N THR A 2 8.87 -9.22 11.20
CA THR A 2 10.03 -10.09 10.92
C THR A 2 10.91 -9.47 9.83
N GLN A 3 12.13 -9.99 9.63
CA GLN A 3 13.03 -9.55 8.57
C GLN A 3 12.41 -9.73 7.18
N ASP A 4 11.71 -10.84 6.95
CA ASP A 4 11.00 -11.10 5.67
C ASP A 4 9.89 -10.07 5.43
N GLN A 5 9.14 -9.71 6.47
CA GLN A 5 8.09 -8.69 6.38
C GLN A 5 8.68 -7.30 6.09
N GLN A 6 9.80 -6.96 6.72
CA GLN A 6 10.54 -5.72 6.43
C GLN A 6 11.00 -5.68 4.97
N GLN A 7 11.51 -6.79 4.46
CA GLN A 7 11.94 -6.89 3.08
C GLN A 7 10.77 -6.71 2.10
N LEU A 8 9.62 -7.34 2.37
CA LEU A 8 8.40 -7.15 1.58
C LEU A 8 7.98 -5.68 1.52
N VAL A 9 8.01 -4.96 2.65
CA VAL A 9 7.71 -3.52 2.68
C VAL A 9 8.70 -2.76 1.80
N VAL A 10 10.01 -2.91 2.03
CA VAL A 10 11.06 -2.17 1.31
C VAL A 10 10.98 -2.39 -0.20
N GLU A 11 10.77 -3.64 -0.64
CA GLU A 11 10.65 -3.99 -2.07
C GLU A 11 9.41 -3.35 -2.72
N HIS A 12 8.37 -3.06 -1.93
CA HIS A 12 7.07 -2.61 -2.43
C HIS A 12 6.69 -1.18 -2.04
N VAL A 13 7.59 -0.41 -1.41
CA VAL A 13 7.34 1.03 -1.12
C VAL A 13 6.92 1.80 -2.37
N LYS A 14 7.60 1.55 -3.51
CA LYS A 14 7.26 2.19 -4.78
C LYS A 14 5.85 1.86 -5.27
N LEU A 15 5.32 0.68 -4.95
CA LEU A 15 3.95 0.30 -5.28
C LEU A 15 2.95 1.23 -4.59
N ALA A 16 3.10 1.44 -3.28
CA ALA A 16 2.23 2.33 -2.50
C ALA A 16 2.27 3.77 -3.06
N GLN A 17 3.47 4.30 -3.32
CA GLN A 17 3.65 5.63 -3.89
C GLN A 17 3.01 5.80 -5.27
N VAL A 18 3.14 4.80 -6.15
CA VAL A 18 2.50 4.82 -7.48
C VAL A 18 0.97 4.79 -7.34
N LEU A 19 0.44 3.97 -6.45
CA LEU A 19 -1.00 3.87 -6.23
C LEU A 19 -1.58 5.18 -5.70
N LEU A 20 -0.94 5.81 -4.72
CA LEU A 20 -1.30 7.13 -4.22
C LEU A 20 -1.27 8.18 -5.33
N ARG A 21 -0.21 8.22 -6.13
CA ARG A 21 -0.07 9.20 -7.22
C ARG A 21 -1.18 9.05 -8.26
N VAL A 22 -1.51 7.81 -8.62
CA VAL A 22 -2.62 7.52 -9.54
C VAL A 22 -3.96 7.93 -8.92
N PHE A 23 -4.16 7.67 -7.64
CA PHE A 23 -5.36 8.05 -6.90
C PHE A 23 -5.54 9.58 -6.86
N LEU A 24 -4.51 10.34 -6.48
CA LEU A 24 -4.53 11.81 -6.45
C LEU A 24 -4.65 12.45 -7.84
N SER A 25 -4.12 11.79 -8.88
CA SER A 25 -4.29 12.24 -10.26
C SER A 25 -5.74 12.13 -10.72
N ARG A 26 -6.46 11.11 -10.25
CA ARG A 26 -7.90 10.90 -10.52
C ARG A 26 -8.80 11.71 -9.61
N ASN A 27 -8.32 12.11 -8.44
CA ASN A 27 -9.07 12.86 -7.44
C ASN A 27 -8.34 14.17 -7.05
N PRO A 28 -8.29 15.19 -7.93
CA PRO A 28 -7.51 16.41 -7.67
C PRO A 28 -7.93 17.17 -6.40
N ARG A 29 -9.21 17.05 -6.00
CA ARG A 29 -9.75 17.67 -4.78
C ARG A 29 -9.09 17.12 -3.49
N LEU A 30 -8.60 15.88 -3.52
CA LEU A 30 -7.98 15.24 -2.37
C LEU A 30 -6.47 15.55 -2.24
N ARG A 31 -5.90 16.36 -3.15
CA ARG A 31 -4.48 16.76 -3.06
C ARG A 31 -4.14 17.54 -1.78
N ALA A 32 -5.12 18.22 -1.18
CA ALA A 32 -4.94 18.90 0.10
C ALA A 32 -4.64 17.92 1.25
N HIS A 33 -4.99 16.63 1.09
CA HIS A 33 -4.80 15.55 2.06
C HIS A 33 -3.67 14.59 1.63
N ALA A 34 -2.76 15.02 0.75
CA ALA A 34 -1.74 14.13 0.18
C ALA A 34 -0.87 13.45 1.25
N ASP A 35 -0.47 14.18 2.30
CA ASP A 35 0.39 13.67 3.37
C ASP A 35 -0.32 12.63 4.25
N GLU A 36 -1.61 12.86 4.54
CA GLU A 36 -2.48 11.91 5.26
C GLU A 36 -2.67 10.63 4.44
N LEU A 37 -2.93 10.77 3.14
CA LEU A 37 -3.08 9.65 2.22
C LEU A 37 -1.77 8.89 1.98
N GLU A 38 -0.62 9.58 2.04
CA GLU A 38 0.70 8.93 2.00
C GLU A 38 0.96 8.07 3.22
N SER A 39 0.62 8.60 4.41
CA SER A 39 0.69 7.85 5.67
C SER A 39 -0.23 6.63 5.61
N CYS A 40 -1.49 6.81 5.18
CA CYS A 40 -2.46 5.75 5.00
C CYS A 40 -1.97 4.64 4.03
N ALA A 41 -1.41 5.03 2.88
CA ALA A 41 -0.86 4.06 1.93
C ALA A 41 0.34 3.28 2.49
N SER A 42 1.18 3.94 3.30
CA SER A 42 2.34 3.34 3.95
C SER A 42 1.92 2.37 5.04
N ASP A 43 0.94 2.76 5.87
CA ASP A 43 0.37 1.92 6.93
C ASP A 43 -0.30 0.68 6.33
N ALA A 44 -1.09 0.85 5.26
CA ALA A 44 -1.71 -0.25 4.55
C ALA A 44 -0.67 -1.24 3.97
N LEU A 45 0.46 -0.75 3.45
CA LEU A 45 1.55 -1.60 2.98
C LEU A 45 2.20 -2.40 4.12
N MET A 46 2.45 -1.75 5.26
CA MET A 46 3.00 -2.41 6.44
C MET A 46 2.05 -3.49 6.98
N GLU A 47 0.75 -3.19 7.07
CA GLU A 47 -0.26 -4.19 7.44
C GLU A 47 -0.30 -5.35 6.46
N CYS A 48 -0.17 -5.08 5.15
CA CYS A 48 -0.12 -6.12 4.15
C CYS A 48 1.06 -7.06 4.38
N ALA A 49 2.25 -6.53 4.65
CA ALA A 49 3.44 -7.34 4.93
C ALA A 49 3.24 -8.20 6.17
N ILE A 50 2.67 -7.65 7.24
CA ILE A 50 2.41 -8.37 8.49
C ILE A 50 1.42 -9.52 8.29
N ARG A 51 0.37 -9.30 7.49
CA ARG A 51 -0.73 -10.26 7.27
C ARG A 51 -0.55 -11.15 6.04
N PHE A 52 0.58 -11.04 5.34
CA PHE A 52 0.78 -11.80 4.12
C PHE A 52 1.02 -13.27 4.42
N GLU A 53 0.23 -14.14 3.78
CA GLU A 53 0.34 -15.59 3.89
C GLU A 53 0.80 -16.16 2.53
N PRO A 54 2.08 -16.52 2.38
CA PRO A 54 2.62 -16.99 1.10
C PRO A 54 1.99 -18.31 0.62
N GLU A 55 1.43 -19.11 1.53
CA GLU A 55 0.75 -20.38 1.23
C GLU A 55 -0.52 -20.21 0.38
N ARG A 56 -1.07 -19.00 0.29
CA ARG A 56 -2.29 -18.72 -0.48
C ARG A 56 -2.09 -18.68 -2.00
N ASN A 57 -0.87 -18.91 -2.51
CA ASN A 57 -0.53 -18.84 -3.94
C ASN A 57 -0.90 -17.50 -4.62
N ILE A 58 -0.95 -16.40 -3.84
CA ILE A 58 -1.18 -15.06 -4.35
C ILE A 58 0.10 -14.25 -4.20
N HIS A 59 0.52 -13.57 -5.27
CA HIS A 59 1.65 -12.67 -5.22
C HIS A 59 1.37 -11.50 -4.27
N PHE A 60 2.34 -11.17 -3.41
CA PHE A 60 2.24 -10.06 -2.46
C PHE A 60 1.79 -8.77 -3.14
N ARG A 61 2.35 -8.46 -4.32
CA ARG A 61 1.99 -7.29 -5.13
C ARG A 61 0.49 -7.21 -5.43
N THR A 62 -0.15 -8.33 -5.77
CA THR A 62 -1.60 -8.36 -6.08
C THR A 62 -2.42 -8.11 -4.82
N TYR A 63 -2.06 -8.75 -3.72
CA TYR A 63 -2.72 -8.57 -2.42
C TYR A 63 -2.59 -7.12 -1.91
N ALA A 64 -1.36 -6.59 -1.87
CA ALA A 64 -1.07 -5.24 -1.40
C ALA A 64 -1.76 -4.17 -2.27
N ASN A 65 -1.81 -4.38 -3.58
CA ASN A 65 -2.46 -3.45 -4.49
C ASN A 65 -3.96 -3.26 -4.16
N HIS A 66 -4.68 -4.36 -3.92
CA HIS A 66 -6.08 -4.32 -3.57
C HIS A 66 -6.29 -3.62 -2.22
N ARG A 67 -5.47 -3.95 -1.22
CA ARG A 67 -5.58 -3.40 0.13
C ARG A 67 -5.26 -1.91 0.21
N ILE A 68 -4.16 -1.46 -0.41
CA ILE A 68 -3.77 -0.04 -0.43
C ILE A 68 -4.85 0.80 -1.12
N ARG A 69 -5.44 0.31 -2.22
CA ARG A 69 -6.54 1.01 -2.89
C ARG A 69 -7.79 1.11 -2.02
N GLY A 70 -8.10 0.07 -1.25
CA GLY A 70 -9.19 0.10 -0.28
C GLY A 70 -8.94 1.15 0.82
N ALA A 71 -7.72 1.20 1.36
CA ALA A 71 -7.35 2.16 2.40
C ALA A 71 -7.42 3.61 1.92
N LEU A 72 -7.05 3.89 0.66
CA LEU A 72 -7.16 5.24 0.08
C LEU A 72 -8.61 5.69 -0.20
N LEU A 73 -9.57 4.75 -0.25
CA LEU A 73 -10.98 5.03 -0.50
C LEU A 73 -11.81 5.19 0.78
N ASP A 74 -11.26 4.77 1.92
CA ASP A 74 -11.84 4.90 3.25
C ASP A 74 -11.76 6.35 3.74
#